data_AF-A0A1Y1XMH3-F1
#
_entry.id   AF-A0A1Y1XMH3-F1
#
_cell.length_a   1.000
_cell.length_b   1.000
_cell.length_c   1.000
_cell.angle_alpha   90.00
_cell.angle_beta   90.00
_cell.angle_gamma   90.00
#
_symmetry.space_group_name_H-M   'P 1'
#
loop_
_entity.id
_entity.type
_entity.pdbx_description
1 polymer ?
#
loop_
_entity_poly.entity_id
_entity_poly.type
_entity_poly.pdbx_seq_one_letter_code
_entity_poly.pdbx_strand_id
1 'polypeptide(L)'
;MKFTTPFIILLGIHSVYSVSFDIIKRDQQGLNVSPECQKDIDTKEEFHCLGLKNTLNSTSLKKECPIVLSETCKNFYESENPISYFPNCQNETDFALFKSKNGIKYVKGVSNFVCSTDGDGKICPSAEATINGLKINDKNANETCYSKKCTLALDEFLGNVLDSLPKLEAEKLAITNGSIQVFQLLKNLINTEQCSSKAKDDTKSYDPANSGSNSIVKISNTLLFVIGLLLTYIQI
;
A
#
# COMPACT_ATOMS: atom_id res chain seq x y z
N MET A 1 -56.22 13.81 -2.46
CA MET A 1 -55.34 12.97 -3.30
C MET A 1 -54.24 12.41 -2.41
N LYS A 2 -54.17 11.08 -2.26
CA LYS A 2 -53.18 10.39 -1.44
C LYS A 2 -51.95 10.12 -2.32
N PHE A 3 -50.83 10.78 -2.03
CA PHE A 3 -49.54 10.46 -2.62
C PHE A 3 -48.96 9.23 -1.90
N THR A 4 -49.13 8.06 -2.49
CA THR A 4 -48.38 6.86 -2.11
C THR A 4 -47.08 6.86 -2.91
N THR A 5 -46.01 7.39 -2.31
CA THR A 5 -44.66 7.19 -2.82
C THR A 5 -44.30 5.71 -2.60
N PRO A 6 -44.00 4.93 -3.64
CA PRO A 6 -43.47 3.59 -3.43
C PRO A 6 -42.06 3.75 -2.86
N PHE A 7 -41.91 3.38 -1.58
CA PHE A 7 -40.62 3.10 -0.97
C PHE A 7 -40.00 1.98 -1.80
N ILE A 8 -39.13 2.36 -2.75
CA ILE A 8 -38.26 1.43 -3.45
C ILE A 8 -37.37 0.84 -2.37
N ILE A 9 -37.69 -0.40 -2.03
CA ILE A 9 -36.89 -1.27 -1.19
C ILE A 9 -35.54 -1.40 -1.89
N LEU A 10 -34.57 -0.59 -1.45
CA LEU A 10 -33.14 -0.85 -1.62
C LEU A 10 -32.84 -2.11 -0.81
N LEU A 11 -33.17 -3.27 -1.36
CA LEU A 11 -32.52 -4.52 -1.01
C LEU A 11 -31.07 -4.35 -1.44
N GLY A 12 -30.28 -3.74 -0.54
CA GLY A 12 -28.83 -3.76 -0.59
C GLY A 12 -28.41 -5.21 -0.48
N ILE A 13 -28.32 -5.87 -1.63
CA ILE A 13 -27.55 -7.08 -1.78
C ILE A 13 -26.11 -6.64 -1.51
N HIS A 14 -25.73 -6.65 -0.22
CA HIS A 14 -24.33 -6.53 0.18
C HIS A 14 -23.73 -7.88 -0.16
N SER A 15 -23.53 -8.15 -1.45
CA SER A 15 -22.69 -9.25 -1.88
C SER A 15 -21.34 -8.96 -1.26
N VAL A 16 -20.97 -9.75 -0.26
CA VAL A 16 -19.65 -9.72 0.33
C VAL A 16 -18.71 -10.24 -0.75
N TYR A 17 -18.28 -9.34 -1.63
CA TYR A 17 -17.31 -9.67 -2.63
C TYR A 17 -16.00 -9.91 -1.92
N SER A 18 -15.44 -11.07 -2.17
CA SER A 18 -14.37 -11.58 -1.35
C SER A 18 -13.25 -12.05 -2.29
N VAL A 19 -12.23 -11.22 -2.47
CA VAL A 19 -11.02 -11.60 -3.22
C VAL A 19 -9.86 -11.83 -2.26
N SER A 20 -9.27 -13.04 -2.31
CA SER A 20 -7.96 -13.31 -1.72
C SER A 20 -6.88 -13.10 -2.78
N PHE A 21 -5.79 -12.43 -2.41
CA PHE A 21 -4.62 -12.26 -3.26
C PHE A 21 -3.63 -13.39 -3.00
N ASP A 22 -3.95 -14.60 -3.44
CA ASP A 22 -3.00 -15.72 -3.43
C ASP A 22 -2.16 -15.68 -4.72
N ILE A 23 -1.43 -14.57 -4.94
CA ILE A 23 -0.63 -14.38 -6.17
C ILE A 23 0.74 -15.03 -6.08
N ILE A 24 1.09 -15.53 -4.90
CA ILE A 24 2.15 -16.51 -4.74
C ILE A 24 1.45 -17.73 -4.15
N LYS A 25 1.59 -18.89 -4.79
CA LYS A 25 1.28 -20.18 -4.17
C LYS A 25 2.22 -20.38 -2.99
N ARG A 26 2.02 -19.61 -1.92
CA ARG A 26 2.65 -19.80 -0.64
C ARG A 26 1.74 -20.72 0.12
N ASP A 27 2.00 -22.00 -0.03
CA ASP A 27 1.85 -22.86 1.12
C ASP A 27 2.53 -22.17 2.32
N GLN A 28 1.97 -22.38 3.51
CA GLN A 28 2.38 -21.72 4.75
C GLN A 28 3.83 -22.07 5.20
N GLN A 29 4.66 -22.59 4.30
CA GLN A 29 5.95 -23.24 4.54
C GLN A 29 7.18 -22.39 4.17
N GLY A 30 7.01 -21.16 3.68
CA GLY A 30 8.13 -20.29 3.31
C GLY A 30 8.55 -20.45 1.84
N LEU A 31 9.62 -19.77 1.43
CA LEU A 31 10.19 -19.93 0.08
C LEU A 31 11.04 -21.20 0.06
N ASN A 32 10.84 -22.06 -0.95
CA ASN A 32 11.66 -23.26 -1.14
C ASN A 32 12.75 -22.95 -2.17
N VAL A 33 13.90 -22.49 -1.69
CA VAL A 33 15.01 -22.03 -2.53
C VAL A 33 16.32 -22.71 -2.18
N SER A 34 17.26 -22.69 -3.12
CA SER A 34 18.64 -23.12 -2.89
C SER A 34 19.32 -22.33 -1.77
N PRO A 35 20.33 -22.92 -1.08
CA PRO A 35 21.13 -22.20 -0.08
C PRO A 35 21.78 -20.92 -0.62
N GLU A 36 22.18 -20.92 -1.89
CA GLU A 36 22.78 -19.77 -2.56
C GLU A 36 21.74 -18.65 -2.77
N CYS A 37 20.52 -18.99 -3.18
CA CYS A 37 19.44 -18.00 -3.25
C CYS A 37 19.05 -17.49 -1.86
N GLN A 38 18.98 -18.36 -0.85
CA GLN A 38 18.70 -17.95 0.53
C GLN A 38 19.71 -16.91 1.03
N LYS A 39 21.00 -17.05 0.64
CA LYS A 39 22.01 -16.05 0.96
C LYS A 39 21.70 -14.68 0.32
N ASP A 40 21.22 -14.64 -0.92
CA ASP A 40 20.80 -13.38 -1.54
C ASP A 40 19.60 -12.79 -0.79
N ILE A 41 18.61 -13.62 -0.44
CA ILE A 41 17.44 -13.22 0.36
C ILE A 41 17.85 -12.58 1.69
N ASP A 42 18.83 -13.16 2.38
CA ASP A 42 19.26 -12.72 3.71
C ASP A 42 20.17 -11.48 3.68
N THR A 43 20.84 -11.21 2.54
CA THR A 43 21.90 -10.19 2.46
C THR A 43 21.60 -9.01 1.54
N LYS A 44 20.59 -9.13 0.66
CA LYS A 44 20.22 -8.07 -0.28
C LYS A 44 19.07 -7.24 0.27
N GLU A 45 19.30 -5.94 0.41
CA GLU A 45 18.29 -4.99 0.90
C GLU A 45 17.04 -4.98 0.00
N GLU A 46 17.21 -5.20 -1.30
CA GLU A 46 16.11 -5.23 -2.27
C GLU A 46 15.10 -6.34 -2.00
N PHE A 47 15.48 -7.39 -1.24
CA PHE A 47 14.54 -8.44 -0.89
C PHE A 47 13.36 -7.90 -0.06
N HIS A 48 13.61 -6.85 0.74
CA HIS A 48 12.55 -6.17 1.51
C HIS A 48 11.49 -5.54 0.62
N CYS A 49 11.83 -5.16 -0.62
CA CYS A 49 10.90 -4.58 -1.59
C CYS A 49 9.84 -5.57 -2.04
N LEU A 50 10.09 -6.88 -1.88
CA LEU A 50 9.13 -7.89 -2.30
C LEU A 50 7.94 -8.00 -1.32
N GLY A 51 8.01 -7.38 -0.14
CA GLY A 51 6.92 -7.41 0.86
C GLY A 51 6.62 -8.81 1.42
N LEU A 52 7.56 -9.74 1.26
CA LEU A 52 7.37 -11.19 1.38
C LEU A 52 7.43 -11.76 2.80
N LYS A 53 7.40 -10.95 3.85
CA LYS A 53 7.43 -11.50 5.21
C LYS A 53 6.02 -11.98 5.58
N ASN A 54 5.86 -13.28 5.83
CA ASN A 54 4.60 -13.98 6.18
C ASN A 54 3.94 -13.51 7.50
N THR A 55 4.38 -12.37 8.04
CA THR A 55 3.90 -11.78 9.29
C THR A 55 3.84 -10.26 9.16
N LEU A 56 3.28 -9.75 8.06
CA LEU A 56 2.90 -8.33 8.01
C LEU A 56 1.74 -8.12 8.99
N ASN A 57 2.04 -7.51 10.13
CA ASN A 57 1.07 -6.97 11.06
C ASN A 57 1.30 -5.46 11.21
N SER A 58 0.42 -4.77 11.92
CA SER A 58 0.52 -3.32 12.14
C SER A 58 1.86 -2.87 12.73
N THR A 59 2.55 -3.73 13.50
CA THR A 59 3.86 -3.43 14.11
C THR A 59 5.01 -3.62 13.13
N SER A 60 4.98 -4.68 12.32
CA SER A 60 6.02 -4.89 11.30
C SER A 60 5.91 -3.86 10.18
N LEU A 61 4.71 -3.44 9.79
CA LEU A 61 4.53 -2.44 8.72
C LEU A 61 5.15 -1.09 9.04
N LYS A 62 5.09 -0.64 10.31
CA LYS A 62 5.77 0.60 10.70
C LYS A 62 7.29 0.55 10.45
N LYS A 63 7.88 -0.64 10.47
CA LYS A 63 9.32 -0.85 10.21
C LYS A 63 9.59 -1.12 8.73
N GLU A 64 8.75 -1.90 8.07
CA GLU A 64 8.96 -2.30 6.68
C GLU A 64 8.55 -1.21 5.68
N CYS A 65 7.50 -0.43 5.96
CA CYS A 65 7.01 0.58 5.00
C CYS A 65 8.01 1.69 4.66
N PRO A 66 8.81 2.23 5.59
CA PRO A 66 9.90 3.13 5.24
C PRO A 66 10.93 2.51 4.27
N ILE A 67 11.16 1.20 4.36
CA ILE A 67 12.06 0.46 3.45
C ILE A 67 11.39 0.26 2.10
N VAL A 68 10.14 -0.22 2.09
CA VAL A 68 9.34 -0.45 0.87
C VAL A 68 9.14 0.83 0.05
N LEU A 69 9.00 1.98 0.72
CA LEU A 69 8.85 3.30 0.10
C LEU A 69 10.19 4.02 -0.15
N SER A 70 11.32 3.35 0.09
CA SER A 70 12.66 3.93 -0.10
C SER A 70 13.04 4.05 -1.58
N GLU A 71 14.06 4.87 -1.85
CA GLU A 71 14.64 4.97 -3.20
C GLU A 71 15.24 3.63 -3.65
N THR A 72 15.75 2.80 -2.73
CA THR A 72 16.22 1.43 -3.05
C THR A 72 15.11 0.61 -3.69
N CYS A 73 13.92 0.59 -3.09
CA CYS A 73 12.80 -0.15 -3.64
C CYS A 73 12.22 0.48 -4.90
N LYS A 74 12.20 1.81 -4.98
CA LYS A 74 11.81 2.49 -6.22
C LYS A 74 12.72 2.09 -7.39
N ASN A 75 14.04 2.12 -7.21
CA ASN A 75 15.01 1.69 -8.21
C ASN A 75 14.84 0.20 -8.56
N PHE A 76 14.60 -0.64 -7.55
CA PHE A 76 14.31 -2.06 -7.77
C PHE A 76 13.09 -2.25 -8.67
N TYR A 77 11.97 -1.56 -8.40
CA TYR A 77 10.74 -1.70 -9.21
C TYR A 77 10.85 -1.07 -10.61
N GLU A 78 11.70 -0.06 -10.77
CA GLU A 78 11.92 0.65 -12.04
C GLU A 78 13.02 -0.02 -12.90
N SER A 79 13.76 -0.98 -12.33
CA SER A 79 14.77 -1.75 -13.05
C SER A 79 14.15 -2.55 -14.21
N GLU A 80 14.85 -2.59 -15.34
CA GLU A 80 14.47 -3.43 -16.47
C GLU A 80 14.55 -4.93 -16.15
N ASN A 81 15.40 -5.30 -15.19
CA ASN A 81 15.62 -6.67 -14.78
C ASN A 81 15.74 -6.80 -13.24
N PRO A 82 14.62 -6.76 -12.48
CA PRO A 82 14.66 -6.78 -11.03
C PRO A 82 15.23 -8.08 -10.44
N ILE A 83 15.12 -9.22 -11.14
CA ILE A 83 15.73 -10.47 -10.67
C ILE A 83 17.27 -10.43 -10.67
N SER A 84 17.89 -9.46 -11.37
CA SER A 84 19.37 -9.31 -11.37
C SER A 84 19.96 -8.92 -10.00
N TYR A 85 19.15 -8.37 -9.10
CA TYR A 85 19.54 -8.11 -7.71
C TYR A 85 19.76 -9.39 -6.90
N PHE A 86 19.16 -10.50 -7.34
CA PHE A 86 19.24 -11.83 -6.72
C PHE A 86 19.77 -12.86 -7.73
N PRO A 87 21.06 -12.76 -8.13
CA PRO A 87 21.63 -13.61 -9.18
C PRO A 87 21.51 -15.11 -8.86
N ASN A 88 21.56 -15.50 -7.59
CA ASN A 88 21.43 -16.90 -7.19
C ASN A 88 19.98 -17.40 -7.21
N CYS A 89 18.99 -16.50 -7.30
CA CYS A 89 17.57 -16.82 -7.34
C CYS A 89 16.99 -16.88 -8.77
N GLN A 90 17.80 -16.66 -9.82
CA GLN A 90 17.32 -16.56 -11.20
C GLN A 90 16.66 -17.84 -11.72
N ASN A 91 17.00 -19.00 -11.18
CA ASN A 91 16.43 -20.28 -11.60
C ASN A 91 15.33 -20.78 -10.66
N GLU A 92 15.05 -20.05 -9.57
CA GLU A 92 14.03 -20.43 -8.60
C GLU A 92 12.64 -20.19 -9.17
N THR A 93 11.74 -21.15 -8.96
CA THR A 93 10.34 -21.07 -9.39
C THR A 93 9.57 -20.04 -8.57
N ASP A 94 9.89 -19.90 -7.29
CA ASP A 94 9.24 -18.94 -6.40
C ASP A 94 9.55 -17.48 -6.77
N PHE A 95 10.59 -17.27 -7.58
CA PHE A 95 10.95 -15.96 -8.12
C PHE A 95 10.38 -15.69 -9.52
N ALA A 96 9.55 -16.58 -10.07
CA ALA A 96 8.99 -16.41 -11.41
C ALA A 96 8.19 -15.10 -11.56
N LEU A 97 7.48 -14.67 -10.51
CA LEU A 97 6.75 -13.40 -10.51
C LEU A 97 7.67 -12.19 -10.73
N PHE A 98 8.87 -12.21 -10.13
CA PHE A 98 9.83 -11.10 -10.19
C PHE A 98 10.63 -11.04 -11.49
N LYS A 99 10.51 -12.07 -12.33
CA LYS A 99 11.03 -12.08 -13.71
C LYS A 99 10.07 -11.38 -14.68
N SER A 100 8.81 -11.21 -14.28
CA SER A 100 7.78 -10.55 -15.09
C SER A 100 7.68 -9.07 -14.75
N LYS A 101 7.66 -8.21 -15.78
CA LYS A 101 7.36 -6.78 -15.63
C LYS A 101 5.98 -6.55 -15.01
N ASN A 102 4.99 -7.38 -15.38
CA ASN A 102 3.65 -7.29 -14.80
C ASN A 102 3.65 -7.76 -13.34
N GLY A 103 4.47 -8.75 -12.99
CA GLY A 103 4.63 -9.21 -11.63
C GLY A 103 5.26 -8.16 -10.73
N ILE A 104 6.30 -7.48 -11.20
CA ILE A 104 6.95 -6.38 -10.48
C ILE A 104 6.01 -5.18 -10.33
N LYS A 105 5.26 -4.81 -11.38
CA LYS A 105 4.24 -3.77 -11.31
C LYS A 105 3.16 -4.12 -10.28
N TYR A 106 2.72 -5.38 -10.27
CA TYR A 106 1.75 -5.88 -9.31
C TYR A 106 2.28 -5.78 -7.86
N VAL A 107 3.50 -6.27 -7.61
CA VAL A 107 4.16 -6.21 -6.29
C VAL A 107 4.31 -4.78 -5.82
N LYS A 108 4.78 -3.86 -6.68
CA LYS A 108 4.85 -2.41 -6.37
C LYS A 108 3.48 -1.86 -5.96
N GLY A 109 2.43 -2.20 -6.72
CA GLY A 109 1.07 -1.76 -6.43
C GLY A 109 0.56 -2.24 -5.08
N VAL A 110 0.77 -3.52 -4.75
CA VAL A 110 0.43 -4.08 -3.44
C VAL A 110 1.23 -3.40 -2.33
N SER A 111 2.56 -3.33 -2.48
CA SER A 111 3.49 -2.75 -1.51
C SER A 111 3.15 -1.30 -1.17
N ASN A 112 2.91 -0.47 -2.19
CA ASN A 112 2.50 0.92 -1.99
C ASN A 112 1.15 1.03 -1.28
N PHE A 113 0.21 0.16 -1.66
CA PHE A 113 -1.13 0.17 -1.07
C PHE A 113 -1.12 -0.25 0.40
N VAL A 114 -0.45 -1.35 0.77
CA VAL A 114 -0.40 -1.81 2.17
C VAL A 114 0.34 -0.83 3.07
N CYS A 115 1.22 0.00 2.50
CA CYS A 115 1.94 1.06 3.20
C CYS A 115 1.24 2.42 3.16
N SER A 116 0.03 2.51 2.61
CA SER A 116 -0.71 3.76 2.55
C SER A 116 -1.27 4.17 3.91
N THR A 117 -1.14 5.46 4.23
CA THR A 117 -1.70 6.08 5.43
C THR A 117 -2.57 7.29 5.09
N ASP A 118 -3.50 7.62 5.99
CA ASP A 118 -4.20 8.90 5.98
C ASP A 118 -3.27 10.07 6.37
N GLY A 119 -3.83 11.28 6.41
CA GLY A 119 -3.13 12.49 6.84
C GLY A 119 -2.69 12.52 8.31
N ASP A 120 -3.27 11.66 9.14
CA ASP A 120 -2.94 11.55 10.57
C ASP A 120 -1.91 10.41 10.81
N GLY A 121 -1.41 9.78 9.72
CA GLY A 121 -0.42 8.71 9.77
C GLY A 121 -1.00 7.34 10.15
N LYS A 122 -2.32 7.16 10.12
CA LYS A 122 -2.98 5.87 10.37
C LYS A 122 -3.07 5.09 9.07
N ILE A 123 -2.91 3.77 9.15
CA ILE A 123 -3.03 2.88 7.98
C ILE A 123 -4.43 3.03 7.37
N CYS A 124 -4.50 3.07 6.05
CA CYS A 124 -5.77 3.17 5.34
C CYS A 124 -6.67 1.95 5.60
N PRO A 125 -7.99 2.10 5.83
CA PRO A 125 -8.86 0.99 6.23
C PRO A 125 -8.83 -0.24 5.30
N SER A 126 -8.84 -0.04 3.98
CA SER A 126 -8.74 -1.16 3.04
C SER A 126 -7.36 -1.82 3.03
N ALA A 127 -6.29 -1.04 3.26
CA ALA A 127 -4.93 -1.57 3.39
C ALA A 127 -4.84 -2.44 4.65
N GLU A 128 -5.34 -1.93 5.79
CA GLU A 128 -5.41 -2.65 7.06
C GLU A 128 -6.18 -3.97 6.93
N ALA A 129 -7.29 -3.99 6.20
CA ALA A 129 -8.02 -5.21 5.91
C ALA A 129 -7.11 -6.24 5.20
N THR A 130 -6.45 -5.85 4.10
CA THR A 130 -5.55 -6.74 3.35
C THR A 130 -4.42 -7.30 4.23
N ILE A 131 -3.81 -6.46 5.07
CA ILE A 131 -2.73 -6.84 5.99
C ILE A 131 -3.21 -7.92 6.98
N ASN A 132 -4.44 -7.78 7.48
CA ASN A 132 -5.03 -8.73 8.42
C ASN A 132 -5.56 -10.01 7.74
N GLY A 133 -5.21 -10.25 6.46
CA GLY A 133 -5.72 -11.37 5.66
C GLY A 133 -7.22 -11.26 5.36
N LEU A 134 -7.81 -10.08 5.61
CA LEU A 134 -9.21 -9.82 5.29
C LEU A 134 -9.31 -9.32 3.86
N LYS A 135 -10.45 -9.61 3.26
CA LYS A 135 -10.74 -9.24 1.88
C LYS A 135 -11.27 -7.80 1.86
N ILE A 136 -10.84 -7.01 0.86
CA ILE A 136 -11.41 -5.68 0.63
C ILE A 136 -12.89 -5.86 0.28
N ASN A 137 -13.76 -5.12 0.96
CA ASN A 137 -15.21 -5.20 0.82
C ASN A 137 -15.81 -3.79 0.92
N ASP A 138 -17.12 -3.69 0.69
CA ASP A 138 -17.82 -2.40 0.69
C ASP A 138 -17.63 -1.59 1.98
N LYS A 139 -17.50 -2.27 3.14
CA LYS A 139 -17.31 -1.59 4.42
C LYS A 139 -15.96 -0.89 4.49
N ASN A 140 -14.86 -1.62 4.31
CA ASN A 140 -13.51 -1.02 4.42
C ASN A 140 -13.19 -0.09 3.24
N ALA A 141 -13.76 -0.35 2.05
CA ALA A 141 -13.70 0.57 0.92
C ALA A 141 -14.45 1.88 1.20
N ASN A 142 -15.65 1.82 1.80
CA ASN A 142 -16.38 3.01 2.20
C ASN A 142 -15.74 3.75 3.39
N GLU A 143 -15.09 3.05 4.32
CA GLU A 143 -14.26 3.69 5.36
C GLU A 143 -13.03 4.39 4.76
N THR A 144 -12.48 3.85 3.67
CA THR A 144 -11.37 4.46 2.94
C THR A 144 -11.74 5.82 2.33
N CYS A 145 -13.01 6.04 2.00
CA CYS A 145 -13.53 7.30 1.45
C CYS A 145 -13.36 8.53 2.36
N TYR A 146 -13.11 8.36 3.66
CA TYR A 146 -12.94 9.49 4.58
C TYR A 146 -11.59 10.21 4.42
N SER A 147 -10.62 9.57 3.75
CA SER A 147 -9.30 10.13 3.44
C SER A 147 -9.10 10.16 1.92
N LYS A 148 -8.82 11.34 1.36
CA LYS A 148 -8.53 11.47 -0.07
C LYS A 148 -7.24 10.74 -0.42
N LYS A 149 -6.22 10.79 0.44
CA LYS A 149 -4.96 10.06 0.29
C LYS A 149 -5.19 8.55 0.23
N CYS A 150 -5.98 8.01 1.16
CA CYS A 150 -6.32 6.58 1.15
C CYS A 150 -7.18 6.18 -0.05
N THR A 151 -8.11 7.04 -0.47
CA THR A 151 -8.94 6.80 -1.65
C THR A 151 -8.09 6.72 -2.92
N LEU A 152 -7.13 7.62 -3.09
CA LEU A 152 -6.20 7.59 -4.23
C LEU A 152 -5.32 6.34 -4.22
N ALA A 153 -4.80 5.95 -3.06
CA ALA A 153 -3.99 4.73 -2.94
C ALA A 153 -4.80 3.47 -3.30
N LEU A 154 -6.05 3.37 -2.86
CA LEU A 154 -6.93 2.25 -3.22
C LEU A 154 -7.31 2.28 -4.71
N ASP A 155 -7.54 3.46 -5.30
CA ASP A 155 -7.85 3.59 -6.73
C ASP A 155 -6.68 3.15 -7.62
N GLU A 156 -5.47 3.57 -7.27
CA GLU A 156 -4.23 3.17 -7.93
C GLU A 156 -4.03 1.65 -7.82
N PHE A 157 -4.20 1.10 -6.62
CA PHE A 157 -4.12 -0.33 -6.37
C PHE A 157 -5.09 -1.13 -7.25
N LEU A 158 -6.38 -0.77 -7.23
CA LEU A 158 -7.41 -1.43 -8.03
C LEU A 158 -7.13 -1.28 -9.52
N GLY A 159 -6.61 -0.14 -9.97
CA GLY A 159 -6.15 0.07 -11.34
C GLY A 159 -5.01 -0.89 -11.72
N ASN A 160 -4.01 -1.04 -10.86
CA ASN A 160 -2.89 -1.95 -11.06
C ASN A 160 -3.32 -3.42 -11.07
N VAL A 161 -4.25 -3.82 -10.19
CA VAL A 161 -4.84 -5.16 -10.18
C VAL A 161 -5.58 -5.43 -11.49
N LEU A 162 -6.47 -4.53 -11.90
CA LEU A 162 -7.27 -4.68 -13.13
C LEU A 162 -6.39 -4.75 -14.40
N ASP A 163 -5.27 -4.03 -14.42
CA ASP A 163 -4.32 -4.05 -15.54
C ASP A 163 -3.38 -5.26 -15.52
N SER A 164 -2.90 -5.67 -14.34
CA SER A 164 -1.83 -6.67 -14.22
C SER A 164 -2.36 -8.09 -14.12
N LEU A 165 -3.50 -8.30 -13.46
CA LEU A 165 -4.01 -9.64 -13.15
C LEU A 165 -4.31 -10.48 -14.41
N PRO A 166 -5.01 -9.95 -15.44
CA PRO A 166 -5.22 -10.72 -16.68
C PRO A 166 -3.92 -11.09 -17.39
N LYS A 167 -2.89 -10.22 -17.30
CA LYS A 167 -1.58 -10.47 -17.90
C LYS A 167 -0.82 -11.55 -17.13
N LEU A 168 -0.87 -11.49 -15.80
CA LEU A 168 -0.29 -12.51 -14.93
C LEU A 168 -0.95 -13.89 -15.11
N GLU A 169 -2.26 -13.94 -15.33
CA GLU A 169 -2.97 -15.18 -15.69
C GLU A 169 -2.49 -15.73 -17.04
N ALA A 170 -2.36 -14.86 -18.06
CA ALA A 170 -1.84 -15.25 -19.37
C ALA A 170 -0.38 -15.76 -19.29
N GLU A 171 0.41 -15.20 -18.38
CA GLU A 171 1.78 -15.65 -18.06
C GLU A 171 1.82 -16.89 -17.15
N LYS A 172 0.67 -17.38 -16.67
CA LYS A 172 0.52 -18.49 -15.71
C LYS A 172 1.20 -18.24 -14.36
N LEU A 173 1.33 -16.97 -13.98
CA LEU A 173 1.94 -16.51 -12.73
C LEU A 173 0.90 -16.21 -11.63
N ALA A 174 -0.38 -16.12 -11.99
CA ALA A 174 -1.48 -15.96 -11.04
C ALA A 174 -2.57 -16.98 -11.29
N ILE A 175 -3.20 -17.45 -10.20
CA ILE A 175 -4.46 -18.17 -10.25
C ILE A 175 -5.46 -17.31 -9.48
N THR A 176 -6.49 -16.83 -10.17
CA THR A 176 -7.53 -16.05 -9.52
C THR A 176 -8.70 -16.96 -9.15
N ASN A 177 -9.03 -16.94 -7.86
CA ASN A 177 -10.27 -17.51 -7.37
C ASN A 177 -11.25 -16.35 -7.12
N GLY A 178 -12.03 -15.98 -8.13
CA GLY A 178 -13.00 -14.89 -8.03
C GLY A 178 -13.28 -14.18 -9.35
N SER A 179 -14.23 -13.25 -9.32
CA SER A 179 -14.54 -12.43 -10.49
C SER A 179 -13.74 -11.13 -10.45
N ILE A 180 -12.98 -10.84 -11.52
CA ILE A 180 -12.30 -9.56 -11.71
C ILE A 180 -13.27 -8.36 -11.65
N GLN A 181 -14.56 -8.60 -11.91
CA GLN A 181 -15.62 -7.60 -11.81
C GLN A 181 -15.75 -7.04 -10.39
N VAL A 182 -15.34 -7.79 -9.36
CA VAL A 182 -15.31 -7.29 -7.98
C VAL A 182 -14.42 -6.06 -7.86
N PHE A 183 -13.23 -6.09 -8.46
CA PHE A 183 -12.31 -4.96 -8.42
C PHE A 183 -12.86 -3.75 -9.18
N GLN A 184 -13.61 -3.99 -10.26
CA GLN A 184 -14.32 -2.93 -10.99
C GLN A 184 -15.42 -2.31 -10.13
N LEU A 185 -16.20 -3.12 -9.41
CA LEU A 185 -17.24 -2.64 -8.50
C LEU A 185 -16.66 -1.81 -7.36
N LEU A 186 -15.58 -2.29 -6.73
CA LEU A 186 -14.88 -1.54 -5.69
C LEU A 186 -14.30 -0.23 -6.22
N LYS A 187 -13.71 -0.26 -7.43
CA LYS A 187 -13.17 0.95 -8.08
C LYS A 187 -14.30 1.95 -8.40
N ASN A 188 -15.45 1.47 -8.85
CA ASN A 188 -16.61 2.33 -9.10
C ASN A 188 -17.16 2.93 -7.79
N LEU A 189 -17.24 2.14 -6.72
CA LEU A 189 -17.71 2.58 -5.40
C LEU A 189 -16.90 3.77 -4.88
N ILE A 190 -15.56 3.68 -4.93
CA ILE A 190 -14.69 4.72 -4.39
C ILE A 190 -14.59 5.97 -5.28
N ASN A 191 -14.98 5.86 -6.55
CA ASN A 191 -15.04 6.98 -7.49
C ASN A 191 -16.42 7.64 -7.56
N THR A 192 -17.37 7.25 -6.71
CA THR A 192 -18.67 7.92 -6.61
C THR A 192 -18.57 9.29 -5.95
N GLU A 193 -19.52 10.18 -6.26
CA GLU A 193 -19.69 11.46 -5.55
C GLU A 193 -19.94 11.27 -4.05
N GLN A 194 -20.60 10.17 -3.66
CA GLN A 194 -20.82 9.84 -2.26
C GLN A 194 -19.51 9.55 -1.52
N CYS A 195 -18.54 8.93 -2.17
CA CYS A 195 -17.22 8.70 -1.58
C CYS A 195 -16.44 10.02 -1.50
N SER A 196 -16.34 10.75 -2.61
CA SER A 196 -15.55 11.98 -2.67
C SER A 196 -16.07 13.10 -1.76
N SER A 197 -17.39 13.19 -1.55
CA SER A 197 -18.00 14.16 -0.62
C SER A 197 -17.71 13.90 0.86
N LYS A 198 -17.29 12.68 1.24
CA LYS A 198 -16.87 12.34 2.61
C LYS A 198 -15.40 12.64 2.87
N ALA A 199 -14.61 12.79 1.81
CA ALA A 199 -13.15 12.81 1.91
C ALA A 199 -12.65 14.12 2.52
N LYS A 200 -11.92 14.02 3.62
CA LYS A 200 -10.99 15.08 4.05
C LYS A 200 -9.87 15.13 3.01
N ASP A 201 -9.57 16.31 2.47
CA ASP A 201 -8.37 16.48 1.63
C ASP A 201 -7.13 16.52 2.53
N ASP A 202 -6.53 15.36 2.67
CA ASP A 202 -5.36 15.09 3.49
C ASP A 202 -4.13 14.73 2.64
N THR A 203 -4.19 15.04 1.33
CA THR A 203 -3.09 14.79 0.38
C THR A 203 -1.85 15.66 0.65
N LYS A 204 -2.03 16.78 1.35
CA LYS A 204 -0.96 17.70 1.75
C LYS A 204 -0.45 17.51 3.17
N SER A 205 -1.10 16.64 3.95
CA SER A 205 -0.67 16.33 5.31
C SER A 205 0.27 15.13 5.28
N TYR A 206 1.44 15.32 5.90
CA TYR A 206 2.55 14.38 6.10
C TYR A 206 3.63 14.39 5.01
N ASP A 207 4.74 15.05 5.33
CA ASP A 207 6.02 15.02 4.61
C ASP A 207 6.97 14.03 5.32
N PRO A 208 7.12 12.78 4.82
CA PRO A 208 7.95 11.77 5.46
C PRO A 208 9.46 12.07 5.39
N ALA A 209 9.88 13.15 4.71
CA ALA A 209 11.28 13.57 4.63
C ALA A 209 11.90 14.00 5.98
N ASN A 210 11.11 14.03 7.08
CA ASN A 210 11.60 14.39 8.43
C ASN A 210 11.55 13.27 9.47
N SER A 211 11.17 12.03 9.12
CA SER A 211 11.12 10.91 10.09
C SER A 211 12.44 10.14 10.25
N GLY A 212 13.55 10.67 9.73
CA GLY A 212 14.90 10.11 9.85
C GLY A 212 15.96 11.19 9.98
N SER A 213 15.90 12.00 11.03
CA SER A 213 16.93 13.01 11.31
C SER A 213 16.97 13.26 12.81
N ASN A 214 18.15 13.07 13.42
CA ASN A 214 18.49 13.67 14.71
C ASN A 214 17.94 15.10 14.73
N SER A 215 17.14 15.43 15.73
CA SER A 215 16.57 16.77 15.87
C SER A 215 17.69 17.79 16.11
N ILE A 216 18.37 18.22 15.04
CA ILE A 216 19.08 19.50 15.01
C ILE A 216 17.97 20.53 14.89
N VAL A 217 17.51 21.00 16.03
CA VAL A 217 16.65 22.17 16.14
C VAL A 217 17.40 23.32 15.48
N LYS A 218 17.05 23.67 14.24
CA LYS A 218 17.40 24.98 13.68
C LYS A 218 16.61 26.01 14.47
N ILE A 219 17.18 26.44 15.59
CA ILE A 219 16.76 27.65 16.29
C ILE A 219 16.94 28.77 15.28
N SER A 220 15.83 29.27 14.75
CA SER A 220 15.85 30.47 13.93
C SER A 220 16.47 31.60 14.75
N ASN A 221 17.45 32.30 14.18
CA ASN A 221 18.17 33.43 14.82
C ASN A 221 17.23 34.51 15.37
N THR A 222 15.97 34.54 14.95
CA THR A 222 14.95 35.46 15.45
C THR A 222 14.62 35.24 16.94
N LEU A 223 14.70 34.01 17.47
CA LEU A 223 14.34 33.73 18.87
C LEU A 223 15.40 34.24 19.86
N LEU A 224 16.68 34.21 19.46
CA LEU A 224 17.80 34.76 20.26
C LEU A 224 17.74 36.29 20.37
N PHE A 225 17.25 36.98 19.33
CA PHE A 225 17.07 38.43 19.37
C PHE A 225 15.97 38.86 20.35
N VAL A 226 14.89 38.10 20.48
CA VAL A 226 13.79 38.43 21.41
C VAL A 226 14.22 38.24 22.87
N ILE A 227 14.97 37.18 23.18
CA ILE A 227 15.49 36.95 24.54
C ILE A 227 16.58 37.97 24.89
N GLY A 228 17.42 38.37 23.93
CA GLY A 228 18.42 39.43 24.14
C GLY A 228 17.82 40.80 24.46
N LEU A 229 16.71 41.17 23.81
CA LEU A 229 16.00 42.43 24.07
C LEU A 229 15.24 42.44 25.40
N LEU A 230 14.79 41.28 25.88
CA LEU A 230 14.13 41.17 27.18
C LEU A 230 15.12 41.28 28.35
N LEU A 231 16.37 40.82 28.17
CA LEU A 231 17.39 40.89 29.21
C LEU A 231 17.97 42.30 29.41
N THR A 232 17.96 43.15 28.38
CA THR A 232 18.38 44.56 28.53
C THR A 232 17.32 45.43 29.22
N TYR A 233 16.06 45.00 29.26
CA TYR A 233 14.97 45.72 29.91
C TYR A 233 14.83 45.45 31.42
N ILE A 234 15.52 44.45 31.94
CA ILE A 234 15.44 44.03 33.37
C ILE A 234 16.56 44.65 34.22
N GLN A 235 17.51 45.39 33.63
CA GLN A 235 18.64 46.01 34.33
C GLN A 235 18.51 47.53 34.57
N ILE A 236 17.31 48.09 34.58
CA ILE A 236 17.04 49.48 35.02
C ILE A 236 16.05 49.47 36.18
#